data_AF-A0A6V7VSX5-F1
#
_entry.id   AF-A0A6V7VSX5-F1
#
_cell.length_a   1.000
_cell.length_b   1.000
_cell.length_c   1.000
_cell.angle_alpha   90.00
_cell.angle_beta   90.00
_cell.angle_gamma   90.00
#
_symmetry.space_group_name_H-M   'P 1'
#
loop_
_entity.id
_entity.type
_entity.pdbx_description
1 polymer ?
#
loop_
_entity_poly.entity_id
_entity_poly.type
_entity_poly.pdbx_seq_one_letter_code
_entity_poly.pdbx_strand_id
1 'polypeptide(L)'
;MTSEKRNILTVEELPIYASKVTDSRNSYLTERKPVFGEEYFRQLRIATNNFFGIPELNLSKVTKTLEPVKDVASATEDFIRKENTELFPKLAAISLGGMGGYVYGRRKGFIKKYFYTSIGLLVLTAFCYPNETIRVVRTGFEHSKMTWEEFKKSPDPDEK
;
A
#
# COMPACT_ATOMS: atom_id res chain seq x y z
N MET A 1 -56.78 -24.93 55.61
CA MET A 1 -56.00 -23.72 55.25
C MET A 1 -54.53 -24.02 55.54
N THR A 2 -53.73 -24.31 54.52
CA THR A 2 -52.27 -24.46 54.68
C THR A 2 -51.60 -23.59 53.64
N SER A 3 -50.87 -22.60 54.16
CA SER A 3 -50.28 -21.46 53.48
C SER A 3 -49.16 -21.87 52.51
N GLU A 4 -49.24 -21.35 51.29
CA GLU A 4 -48.30 -21.54 50.19
C GLU A 4 -46.96 -20.87 50.50
N LYS A 5 -45.89 -21.66 50.62
CA LYS A 5 -44.55 -21.20 50.96
C LYS A 5 -43.88 -20.65 49.69
N ARG A 6 -43.90 -19.33 49.49
CA ARG A 6 -43.20 -18.69 48.37
C ARG A 6 -41.69 -18.88 48.52
N ASN A 7 -41.11 -19.64 47.60
CA ASN A 7 -39.68 -19.92 47.52
C ASN A 7 -38.98 -18.68 46.92
N ILE A 8 -38.24 -17.95 47.76
CA ILE A 8 -37.54 -16.72 47.38
C ILE A 8 -36.12 -17.13 46.97
N LEU A 9 -35.84 -17.10 45.67
CA LEU A 9 -34.52 -17.41 45.11
C LEU A 9 -33.59 -16.21 45.29
N THR A 10 -32.34 -16.47 45.67
CA THR A 10 -31.31 -15.42 45.79
C THR A 10 -30.80 -15.07 44.39
N VAL A 11 -30.26 -13.85 44.17
CA VAL A 11 -29.87 -13.34 42.83
C VAL A 11 -28.94 -14.29 42.07
N GLU A 12 -28.12 -15.05 42.78
CA GLU A 12 -27.17 -16.02 42.23
C GLU A 12 -27.82 -17.30 41.68
N GLU A 13 -29.07 -17.58 42.04
CA GLU A 13 -29.82 -18.77 41.60
C GLU A 13 -30.70 -18.50 40.36
N LEU A 14 -30.63 -17.29 39.79
CA LEU A 14 -31.33 -17.00 38.54
C LEU A 14 -30.63 -17.69 37.35
N PRO A 15 -31.38 -18.40 36.47
CA PRO A 15 -30.84 -19.12 35.32
C PRO A 15 -30.37 -18.22 34.17
N ILE A 16 -30.04 -16.96 34.44
CA ILE A 16 -29.54 -16.02 33.43
C ILE A 16 -28.10 -16.37 33.04
N TYR A 17 -27.32 -16.99 33.93
CA TYR A 17 -25.97 -17.49 33.65
C TYR A 17 -25.82 -19.01 33.72
N ALA A 18 -26.92 -19.76 33.78
CA ALA A 18 -26.90 -21.22 33.68
C ALA A 18 -26.70 -21.65 32.21
N SER A 19 -25.60 -21.23 31.57
CA SER A 19 -25.04 -22.04 30.50
C SER A 19 -24.58 -23.32 31.17
N LYS A 20 -25.29 -24.42 30.85
CA LYS A 20 -24.94 -25.73 31.35
C LYS A 20 -23.53 -26.00 30.83
N VAL A 21 -22.54 -25.90 31.71
CA VAL A 21 -21.18 -26.39 31.44
C VAL A 21 -21.28 -27.90 31.44
N THR A 22 -21.81 -28.45 30.34
CA THR A 22 -21.57 -29.82 29.94
C THR A 22 -20.07 -29.93 29.73
N ASP A 23 -19.40 -30.43 30.77
CA ASP A 23 -18.05 -30.97 30.76
C ASP A 23 -17.12 -30.41 29.66
N SER A 24 -16.73 -29.14 29.81
CA SER A 24 -15.70 -28.54 28.97
C SER A 24 -14.33 -28.61 29.65
N ARG A 25 -14.05 -29.69 30.40
CA ARG A 25 -12.72 -29.90 31.01
C ARG A 25 -11.58 -30.06 29.99
N ASN A 26 -11.88 -30.06 28.68
CA ASN A 26 -10.89 -30.18 27.62
C ASN A 26 -10.95 -29.08 26.54
N SER A 27 -11.65 -27.95 26.74
CA SER A 27 -11.80 -26.94 25.65
C SER A 27 -10.89 -25.70 25.74
N TYR A 28 -9.96 -25.67 26.68
CA TYR A 28 -8.90 -24.66 26.74
C TYR A 28 -7.59 -25.39 27.01
N LEU A 29 -6.55 -25.11 26.20
CA LEU A 29 -5.21 -25.72 26.24
C LEU A 29 -5.02 -27.04 25.47
N THR A 30 -5.56 -27.17 24.25
CA THR A 30 -4.75 -27.89 23.26
C THR A 30 -3.74 -26.88 22.72
N GLU A 31 -2.46 -27.05 23.05
CA GLU A 31 -1.36 -26.36 22.38
C GLU A 31 -1.40 -26.76 20.90
N ARG A 32 -2.15 -25.96 20.11
CA ARG A 32 -2.30 -26.21 18.68
C ARG A 32 -0.91 -26.04 18.06
N LYS A 33 -0.38 -27.13 17.48
CA LYS A 33 0.87 -27.06 16.70
C LYS A 33 0.73 -25.97 15.65
N PRO A 34 1.64 -24.98 15.59
CA PRO A 34 1.48 -23.84 14.69
C PRO A 34 1.40 -24.33 13.25
N VAL A 35 0.42 -23.81 12.51
CA VAL A 35 0.32 -24.08 11.08
C VAL A 35 1.39 -23.28 10.36
N PHE A 36 1.89 -23.81 9.24
CA PHE A 36 2.94 -23.18 8.44
C PHE A 36 2.64 -21.68 8.21
N GLY A 37 3.52 -20.81 8.71
CA GLY A 37 3.39 -19.35 8.63
C GLY A 37 3.01 -18.64 9.94
N GLU A 38 2.33 -19.30 10.89
CA GLU A 38 1.89 -18.66 12.14
C GLU A 38 3.08 -18.19 13.01
N GLU A 39 4.20 -18.90 12.99
CA GLU A 39 5.42 -18.49 13.70
C GLU A 39 6.02 -17.21 13.14
N TYR A 40 6.01 -17.03 11.81
CA TYR A 40 6.51 -15.82 11.16
C TYR A 40 5.62 -14.63 11.50
N PHE A 41 4.30 -14.79 11.41
CA PHE A 41 3.37 -13.72 11.79
C PHE A 41 3.44 -13.39 13.29
N ARG A 42 3.66 -14.39 14.15
CA ARG A 42 3.88 -14.18 15.59
C ARG A 42 5.15 -13.38 15.83
N GLN A 43 6.27 -13.74 15.19
CA GLN A 43 7.52 -12.98 15.31
C GLN A 43 7.36 -11.56 14.77
N LEU A 44 6.68 -11.41 13.63
CA LEU A 44 6.40 -10.10 13.04
C LEU A 44 5.59 -9.23 14.00
N ARG A 45 4.53 -9.79 14.60
CA ARG A 45 3.68 -9.09 15.57
C ARG A 45 4.43 -8.68 16.83
N ILE A 46 5.29 -9.56 17.35
CA ILE A 46 6.09 -9.25 18.54
C ILE A 46 7.12 -8.17 18.20
N ALA A 47 7.80 -8.29 17.06
CA ALA A 47 8.78 -7.31 16.60
C ALA A 47 8.12 -5.94 16.35
N THR A 48 6.97 -5.91 15.67
CA THR A 48 6.24 -4.65 15.42
C THR A 48 5.65 -4.10 16.71
N ASN A 49 5.09 -4.91 17.60
CA ASN A 49 4.56 -4.41 18.88
C ASN A 49 5.67 -3.94 19.82
N ASN A 50 6.90 -4.44 19.69
CA ASN A 50 8.06 -3.93 20.42
C ASN A 50 8.62 -2.65 19.77
N PHE A 51 8.54 -2.51 18.44
CA PHE A 51 8.95 -1.31 17.72
C PHE A 51 7.96 -0.14 17.87
N PHE A 52 6.67 -0.45 17.84
CA PHE A 52 5.56 0.51 17.95
C PHE A 52 4.96 0.56 19.36
N GLY A 53 5.41 -0.30 20.27
CA GLY A 53 5.07 -0.25 21.68
C GLY A 53 5.65 1.01 22.26
N ILE A 54 4.87 2.09 22.17
CA ILE A 54 5.20 3.42 22.66
C ILE A 54 5.61 3.28 24.13
N PRO A 55 6.89 3.42 24.50
CA PRO A 55 7.21 3.61 25.90
C PRO A 55 6.65 4.99 26.27
N GLU A 56 5.62 5.01 27.11
CA GLU A 56 5.05 6.23 27.68
C GLU A 56 6.08 6.94 28.56
N LEU A 57 7.08 7.62 28.00
CA LEU A 57 7.99 8.43 28.78
C LEU A 57 8.47 9.65 27.98
N ASN A 58 8.01 10.82 28.41
CA ASN A 58 8.27 12.19 27.92
C ASN A 58 7.34 12.71 26.81
N LEU A 59 6.02 12.58 27.02
CA LEU A 59 4.98 13.20 26.19
C LEU A 59 5.21 14.71 25.94
N SER A 60 5.81 15.44 26.89
CA SER A 60 6.09 16.88 26.76
C SER A 60 7.20 17.25 25.77
N LYS A 61 8.15 16.34 25.49
CA LYS A 61 9.15 16.54 24.44
C LYS A 61 8.60 16.10 23.09
N VAL A 62 7.79 15.04 23.07
CA VAL A 62 7.17 14.51 21.86
C VAL A 62 6.14 15.49 21.30
N THR A 63 5.32 16.14 22.14
CA THR A 63 4.35 17.14 21.67
C THR A 63 5.01 18.32 20.96
N LYS A 64 6.16 18.81 21.46
CA LYS A 64 6.94 19.87 20.80
C LYS A 64 7.54 19.43 19.46
N THR A 65 7.92 18.16 19.33
CA THR A 65 8.36 17.61 18.03
C THR A 65 7.19 17.28 17.09
N LEU A 66 5.96 17.19 17.60
CA LEU A 66 4.77 16.92 16.81
C LEU A 66 4.14 18.18 16.22
N GLU A 67 4.37 19.36 16.80
CA GLU A 67 3.94 20.66 16.22
C GLU A 67 4.40 20.82 14.76
N PRO A 68 5.70 20.70 14.42
CA PRO A 68 6.13 20.80 13.02
C PRO A 68 5.60 19.66 12.15
N VAL A 69 5.38 18.47 12.72
CA VAL A 69 4.78 17.34 12.00
C VAL A 69 3.31 17.62 11.67
N LYS A 70 2.58 18.27 12.57
CA LYS A 70 1.19 18.67 12.35
C LYS A 70 1.10 19.73 11.25
N ASP A 71 2.02 20.69 11.22
CA ASP A 71 2.06 21.73 10.18
C ASP A 71 2.43 21.15 8.81
N VAL A 72 3.37 20.19 8.77
CA VAL A 72 3.67 19.45 7.53
C VAL A 72 2.49 18.57 7.12
N ALA A 73 1.80 17.94 8.07
CA ALA A 73 0.65 17.10 7.78
C ALA A 73 -0.55 17.90 7.27
N SER A 74 -0.84 19.07 7.87
CA SER A 74 -1.91 19.96 7.42
C SER A 74 -1.58 20.60 6.08
N ALA A 75 -0.33 21.02 5.86
CA ALA A 75 0.13 21.47 4.54
C ALA A 75 -0.04 20.36 3.51
N THR A 76 0.34 19.12 3.84
CA THR A 76 0.19 17.95 2.95
C THR A 76 -1.28 17.66 2.67
N GLU A 77 -2.17 17.75 3.66
CA GLU A 77 -3.61 17.60 3.44
C GLU A 77 -4.14 18.70 2.51
N ASP A 78 -3.73 19.95 2.71
CA ASP A 78 -4.09 21.07 1.84
C ASP A 78 -3.55 20.88 0.41
N PHE A 79 -2.34 20.33 0.25
CA PHE A 79 -1.79 19.94 -1.06
C PHE A 79 -2.62 18.83 -1.69
N ILE A 80 -2.96 17.76 -0.97
CA ILE A 80 -3.79 16.65 -1.48
C ILE A 80 -5.21 17.14 -1.84
N ARG A 81 -5.73 18.11 -1.09
CA ARG A 81 -7.08 18.66 -1.28
C ARG A 81 -7.13 19.69 -2.42
N LYS A 82 -6.06 20.46 -2.65
CA LYS A 82 -5.96 21.46 -3.74
C LYS A 82 -5.44 20.88 -5.06
N GLU A 83 -4.38 20.06 -5.03
CA GLU A 83 -3.89 19.32 -6.19
C GLU A 83 -4.70 18.02 -6.31
N ASN A 84 -5.76 18.07 -7.14
CA ASN A 84 -6.65 16.97 -7.51
C ASN A 84 -6.22 15.57 -7.04
N THR A 85 -7.09 14.91 -6.27
CA THR A 85 -6.96 13.51 -5.80
C THR A 85 -6.62 12.49 -6.90
N GLU A 86 -6.71 12.87 -8.18
CA GLU A 86 -6.35 12.05 -9.33
C GLU A 86 -4.84 11.89 -9.58
N LEU A 87 -3.98 12.80 -9.08
CA LEU A 87 -2.55 12.78 -9.44
C LEU A 87 -1.80 11.66 -8.70
N PHE A 88 -2.04 11.51 -7.39
CA PHE A 88 -1.47 10.45 -6.57
C PHE A 88 -1.76 9.03 -7.08
N PRO A 89 -3.01 8.63 -7.42
CA PRO A 89 -3.28 7.31 -7.96
C PRO A 89 -2.69 7.10 -9.36
N LYS A 90 -2.61 8.14 -10.21
CA LYS A 90 -1.92 8.05 -11.53
C LYS A 90 -0.42 7.80 -11.34
N LEU A 91 0.22 8.51 -10.42
CA LEU A 91 1.63 8.31 -10.08
C LEU A 91 1.88 6.94 -9.44
N ALA A 92 1.01 6.53 -8.53
CA ALA A 92 1.08 5.23 -7.89
C ALA A 92 0.96 4.11 -8.94
N ALA A 93 0.02 4.21 -9.88
CA ALA A 93 -0.10 3.27 -10.98
C ALA A 93 1.22 3.18 -11.76
N ILE A 94 1.75 4.30 -12.27
CA ILE A 94 2.99 4.33 -13.06
C ILE A 94 4.17 3.69 -12.31
N SER A 95 4.32 3.99 -11.01
CA SER A 95 5.40 3.40 -10.21
C SER A 95 5.26 1.88 -10.08
N LEU A 96 4.03 1.35 -9.94
CA LEU A 96 3.76 -0.09 -9.94
C LEU A 96 4.09 -0.73 -11.30
N GLY A 97 3.83 -0.05 -12.41
CA GLY A 97 4.19 -0.53 -13.76
C GLY A 97 5.69 -0.58 -13.99
N GLY A 98 6.40 0.46 -13.55
CA GLY A 98 7.87 0.48 -13.59
C GLY A 98 8.47 -0.62 -12.72
N MET A 99 7.97 -0.78 -11.50
CA MET A 99 8.43 -1.83 -10.60
C MET A 99 8.09 -3.24 -11.14
N GLY A 100 6.92 -3.41 -11.74
CA GLY A 100 6.52 -4.65 -12.43
C GLY A 100 7.45 -4.99 -13.61
N GLY A 101 7.74 -4.00 -14.46
CA GLY A 101 8.69 -4.15 -15.57
C GLY A 101 10.12 -4.46 -15.10
N TYR A 102 10.56 -3.84 -14.00
CA TYR A 102 11.86 -4.09 -13.38
C TYR A 102 11.98 -5.51 -12.83
N VAL A 103 10.95 -5.98 -12.09
CA VAL A 103 10.92 -7.33 -11.54
C VAL A 103 10.92 -8.37 -12.67
N TYR A 104 10.13 -8.14 -13.73
CA TYR A 104 10.12 -9.01 -14.91
C TYR A 104 11.47 -9.03 -15.65
N GLY A 105 12.15 -7.88 -15.72
CA GLY A 105 13.46 -7.73 -16.34
C GLY A 105 14.65 -8.28 -15.52
N ARG A 106 14.47 -8.58 -14.23
CA ARG A 106 15.57 -8.94 -13.30
C ARG A 106 16.43 -10.11 -13.78
N ARG A 107 15.84 -11.11 -14.46
CA ARG A 107 16.56 -12.30 -14.95
C ARG A 107 17.25 -12.11 -16.31
N LYS A 108 17.03 -10.99 -17.00
CA LYS A 108 17.38 -10.82 -18.43
C LYS A 108 18.62 -9.94 -18.68
N GLY A 109 19.44 -9.65 -17.67
CA GLY A 109 20.67 -8.84 -17.79
C GLY A 109 20.42 -7.33 -17.70
N PHE A 110 21.49 -6.53 -17.58
CA PHE A 110 21.39 -5.09 -17.26
C PHE A 110 20.61 -4.27 -18.28
N ILE A 111 20.88 -4.44 -19.59
CA ILE A 111 20.20 -3.66 -20.64
C ILE A 111 18.71 -4.00 -20.68
N LYS A 112 18.37 -5.30 -20.74
CA LYS A 112 16.97 -5.74 -20.82
C LYS A 112 16.18 -5.29 -19.60
N LYS A 113 16.81 -5.27 -18.42
CA LYS A 113 16.20 -4.75 -17.19
C LYS A 113 15.73 -3.30 -17.32
N TYR A 114 16.56 -2.41 -17.86
CA TYR A 114 16.16 -1.02 -18.09
C TYR A 114 15.08 -0.90 -19.18
N PHE A 115 15.19 -1.66 -20.27
CA PHE A 115 14.18 -1.69 -21.33
C PHE A 115 12.80 -2.16 -20.82
N TYR A 116 12.73 -3.24 -20.05
CA TYR A 116 11.44 -3.70 -19.52
C TYR A 116 10.86 -2.74 -18.47
N THR A 117 11.71 -2.06 -17.71
CA THR A 117 11.28 -1.01 -16.78
C THR A 117 10.69 0.19 -17.53
N SER A 118 11.36 0.66 -18.59
CA SER A 118 10.86 1.79 -19.40
C SER A 118 9.55 1.44 -20.11
N ILE A 119 9.41 0.23 -20.63
CA ILE A 119 8.15 -0.24 -21.23
C ILE A 119 7.04 -0.26 -20.18
N GLY A 120 7.30 -0.79 -18.97
CA GLY A 120 6.31 -0.83 -17.89
C GLY A 120 5.86 0.57 -17.44
N LEU A 121 6.80 1.52 -17.35
CA LEU A 121 6.48 2.92 -17.10
C LEU A 121 5.66 3.52 -18.25
N LEU A 122 6.08 3.32 -19.50
CA LEU A 122 5.46 3.93 -20.67
C LEU A 122 4.02 3.43 -20.86
N VAL A 123 3.77 2.12 -20.69
CA VAL A 123 2.43 1.54 -20.82
C VAL A 123 1.47 2.15 -19.79
N LEU A 124 1.89 2.27 -18.52
CA LEU A 124 1.01 2.85 -17.51
C LEU A 124 0.87 4.37 -17.63
N THR A 125 1.93 5.08 -18.05
CA THR A 125 1.82 6.51 -18.36
C THR A 125 0.85 6.76 -19.50
N ALA A 126 0.92 5.96 -20.58
CA ALA A 126 -0.01 6.06 -21.71
C ALA A 126 -1.45 5.79 -21.30
N PHE A 127 -1.67 4.86 -20.38
CA PHE A 127 -2.99 4.55 -19.84
C PHE A 127 -3.54 5.66 -18.93
N CYS A 128 -2.71 6.24 -18.06
CA CYS A 128 -3.11 7.30 -17.13
C CYS A 128 -3.22 8.70 -17.78
N TYR A 129 -2.49 8.94 -18.89
CA TYR A 129 -2.42 10.22 -19.61
C TYR A 129 -2.54 10.04 -21.13
N PRO A 130 -3.69 9.55 -21.64
CA PRO A 130 -3.83 9.21 -23.05
C PRO A 130 -3.77 10.43 -23.98
N ASN A 131 -4.37 11.55 -23.57
CA ASN A 131 -4.45 12.76 -24.40
C ASN A 131 -3.07 13.42 -24.55
N GLU A 132 -2.32 13.50 -23.46
CA GLU A 132 -0.96 14.04 -23.42
C GLU A 132 -0.01 13.16 -24.22
N THR A 133 -0.15 11.83 -24.07
CA THR A 133 0.66 10.85 -24.81
C THR A 133 0.45 10.99 -26.32
N ILE A 134 -0.80 11.10 -26.78
CA ILE A 134 -1.10 11.28 -28.20
C ILE A 134 -0.48 12.57 -28.75
N ARG A 135 -0.51 13.68 -27.99
CA ARG A 135 0.13 14.93 -28.39
C ARG A 135 1.63 14.77 -28.57
N VAL A 136 2.31 14.20 -27.58
CA VAL A 136 3.77 13.98 -27.62
C VAL A 136 4.15 13.07 -28.80
N VAL A 137 3.42 11.98 -29.00
CA VAL A 137 3.66 11.05 -30.11
C VAL A 137 3.47 11.74 -31.46
N ARG A 138 2.42 12.55 -31.61
CA ARG A 138 2.17 13.29 -32.85
C ARG A 138 3.28 14.29 -33.15
N THR A 139 3.66 15.11 -32.17
CA THR A 139 4.74 16.09 -32.32
C THR A 139 6.07 15.40 -32.62
N GLY A 140 6.35 14.26 -31.98
CA GLY A 140 7.53 13.45 -32.25
C GLY A 140 7.54 12.89 -33.68
N PHE A 141 6.39 12.41 -34.16
CA PHE A 141 6.26 11.89 -35.53
C PHE A 141 6.45 13.00 -36.58
N GLU A 142 5.86 14.17 -36.35
CA GLU A 142 5.99 15.32 -37.24
C GLU A 142 7.46 15.79 -37.34
N HIS A 143 8.17 15.95 -36.22
CA HIS A 143 9.60 16.30 -36.23
C HIS A 143 10.46 15.21 -36.87
N SER A 144 10.19 13.93 -36.57
CA SER A 144 10.95 12.82 -37.17
C SER A 144 10.82 12.81 -38.69
N LYS A 145 9.62 13.10 -39.21
CA LYS A 145 9.39 13.22 -40.65
C LYS A 145 10.14 14.42 -41.24
N MET A 146 10.13 15.58 -40.59
CA MET A 146 10.88 16.75 -41.04
C MET A 146 12.38 16.45 -41.13
N THR A 147 12.96 15.93 -40.06
CA THR A 147 14.38 15.57 -40.00
C THR A 147 14.75 14.50 -41.02
N TRP A 148 13.87 13.52 -41.27
CA TRP A 148 14.10 12.50 -42.30
C TRP A 148 14.14 13.09 -43.72
N GLU A 149 13.24 14.02 -44.02
CA GLU A 149 13.22 14.70 -45.32
C GLU A 149 14.40 15.66 -45.49
N GLU A 150 14.89 16.27 -44.41
CA GLU A 150 16.15 17.03 -44.41
C GLU A 150 17.35 16.12 -44.68
N PHE A 151 17.43 14.94 -44.05
CA PHE A 151 18.50 13.97 -44.30
C PHE A 151 18.54 13.51 -45.75
N LYS A 152 17.38 13.24 -46.37
CA LYS A 152 17.32 12.87 -47.79
C LYS A 152 17.78 13.98 -48.74
N LYS A 153 17.67 15.25 -48.33
CA LYS A 153 18.06 16.42 -49.15
C LYS A 153 19.52 16.83 -48.94
N SER A 154 20.21 16.25 -47.96
CA SER A 154 21.61 16.59 -47.70
C SER A 154 22.50 16.06 -48.84
N PRO A 155 23.35 16.91 -49.46
CA PRO A 155 24.24 16.47 -50.53
C PRO A 155 25.28 15.46 -50.02
N ASP A 156 25.64 14.48 -50.86
CA ASP A 156 26.65 13.46 -50.54
C ASP A 156 28.02 14.13 -50.27
N PRO A 157 28.80 13.64 -49.29
CA PRO A 157 30.06 14.26 -48.88
C PRO A 157 31.19 14.18 -49.92
N ASP A 158 30.95 13.51 -51.06
CA ASP A 158 31.94 13.26 -52.11
C ASP A 158 31.98 14.35 -53.20
N GLU A 159 31.16 15.40 -53.09
CA GLU A 159 31.22 16.59 -53.96
C GLU A 159 31.80 17.81 -53.20
N LYS A 160 33.11 17.77 -52.95
CA LYS A 160 33.93 18.93 -52.55
C LYS A 160 35.17 19.04 -53.42
#